data_AF-A0AA35I5Q4-F1
#
_entry.id   AF-A0AA35I5Q4-F1
#
_cell.length_a   1.000
_cell.length_b   1.000
_cell.length_c   1.000
_cell.angle_alpha   90.00
_cell.angle_beta   90.00
_cell.angle_gamma   90.00
#
_symmetry.space_group_name_H-M   'P 1'
#
loop_
_entity.id
_entity.type
_entity.pdbx_description
1 polymer ?
#
loop_
_entity_poly.entity_id
_entity_poly.type
_entity_poly.pdbx_seq_one_letter_code
_entity_poly.pdbx_strand_id
1 'polypeptide(L)'
;MLNTLLPILLFAALGLAVLGALRRVRMWRRGRASKVDLIGGLLAMPRRYLVDLHHVVERDKYMSKTHVATAGGFVLSAVLAILVHGFGLQSKILGYALLVATVIMFTGAIFVFKRRLNPPSRLSKGPWMRLPKSLLVFAASFFIATLPVAGILPANTGGWVMVAVLGLGVLWGVSGCSSA
;
A
#
# COMPACT_ATOMS: atom_id res chain seq x y z
N MET A 1 -5.79 18.00 18.59
CA MET A 1 -4.86 16.86 18.78
C MET A 1 -4.75 15.97 17.53
N LEU A 2 -5.85 15.45 17.00
CA LEU A 2 -5.83 14.64 15.75
C LEU A 2 -5.19 15.35 14.55
N ASN A 3 -5.49 16.65 14.37
CA ASN A 3 -4.93 17.47 13.28
C ASN A 3 -3.40 17.59 13.30
N THR A 4 -2.76 17.30 14.44
CA THR A 4 -1.30 17.34 14.60
C THR A 4 -0.70 15.94 14.54
N LEU A 5 -1.33 14.97 15.21
CA LEU A 5 -0.84 13.59 15.27
C LEU A 5 -0.90 12.88 13.92
N LEU A 6 -1.97 13.09 13.13
CA LEU A 6 -2.14 12.40 11.85
C LEU A 6 -1.05 12.75 10.83
N PRO A 7 -0.73 14.04 10.58
CA PRO A 7 0.40 14.39 9.72
C PRO A 7 1.72 13.81 10.22
N ILE A 8 2.02 13.93 11.52
CA ILE A 8 3.28 13.42 12.10
C ILE A 8 3.42 11.91 11.85
N LEU A 9 2.39 11.12 12.15
CA LEU A 9 2.41 9.68 11.96
C LEU A 9 2.48 9.29 10.48
N LEU A 10 1.82 10.03 9.61
CA LEU A 10 1.88 9.82 8.16
C LEU A 10 3.29 10.07 7.62
N PHE A 11 3.92 11.19 8.00
CA PHE A 11 5.30 11.49 7.60
C PHE A 11 6.30 10.53 8.23
N ALA A 12 6.10 10.09 9.48
CA ALA A 12 6.92 9.06 10.10
C ALA A 12 6.84 7.72 9.33
N ALA A 13 5.63 7.30 8.93
CA ALA A 13 5.43 6.12 8.11
C ALA A 13 6.10 6.23 6.73
N LEU A 14 6.01 7.41 6.08
CA LEU A 14 6.72 7.70 4.83
C LEU A 14 8.24 7.66 5.03
N GLY A 15 8.76 8.24 6.12
CA GLY A 15 10.18 8.20 6.46
C GLY A 15 10.69 6.77 6.63
N LEU A 16 9.93 5.91 7.32
CA LEU A 16 10.25 4.48 7.44
C LEU A 16 10.22 3.76 6.09
N ALA A 17 9.29 4.12 5.20
CA ALA A 17 9.26 3.57 3.84
C ALA A 17 10.51 3.95 3.04
N VAL A 18 10.97 5.20 3.14
CA VAL A 18 12.23 5.67 2.52
C VAL A 18 13.43 4.92 3.10
N LEU A 19 13.53 4.78 4.42
CA LEU A 19 14.60 4.01 5.06
C LEU A 19 14.62 2.55 4.59
N GLY A 20 13.44 1.92 4.48
CA GLY A 20 13.29 0.57 3.92
C GLY A 20 13.75 0.49 2.45
N ALA A 21 13.41 1.47 1.63
CA ALA A 21 13.85 1.56 0.24
C ALA A 21 15.36 1.73 0.12
N LEU A 22 15.98 2.60 0.92
CA LEU A 22 17.43 2.81 0.93
C LEU A 22 18.19 1.53 1.30
N ARG A 23 17.67 0.74 2.24
CA ARG A 23 18.24 -0.58 2.57
C ARG A 23 18.15 -1.55 1.41
N ARG A 24 17.01 -1.61 0.71
CA ARG A 24 16.85 -2.41 -0.52
C ARG A 24 17.82 -1.98 -1.62
N VAL A 25 18.00 -0.68 -1.82
CA VAL A 25 19.02 -0.14 -2.75
C VAL A 25 20.43 -0.59 -2.34
N ARG A 26 20.77 -0.50 -1.05
CA ARG A 26 22.08 -0.95 -0.55
C ARG A 26 22.30 -2.45 -0.76
N MET A 27 21.27 -3.28 -0.59
CA MET A 27 21.34 -4.71 -0.89
C MET A 27 21.57 -4.96 -2.38
N TRP A 28 20.86 -4.26 -3.27
CA TRP A 28 21.05 -4.37 -4.72
C TRP A 28 22.45 -3.95 -5.18
N ARG A 29 23.05 -2.95 -4.51
CA ARG A 29 24.43 -2.52 -4.79
C ARG A 29 25.50 -3.55 -4.41
N ARG A 30 25.16 -4.61 -3.68
CA ARG A 30 26.09 -5.76 -3.46
C ARG A 30 26.25 -6.65 -4.69
N GLY A 31 25.34 -6.55 -5.67
CA GLY A 31 25.42 -7.31 -6.91
C GLY A 31 26.47 -6.75 -7.89
N ARG A 32 26.65 -7.44 -9.02
CA ARG A 32 27.58 -7.02 -10.08
C ARG A 32 27.13 -5.69 -10.71
N ALA A 33 28.06 -4.75 -10.86
CA ALA A 33 27.79 -3.49 -11.54
C ALA A 33 27.38 -3.74 -13.00
N SER A 34 26.35 -3.02 -13.45
CA SER A 34 25.87 -3.02 -14.83
C SER A 34 25.64 -1.57 -15.26
N LYS A 35 25.98 -1.23 -16.50
CA LYS A 35 25.64 0.08 -17.08
C LYS A 35 24.15 0.08 -17.38
N VAL A 36 23.39 0.91 -16.67
CA VAL A 36 21.95 1.04 -16.84
C VAL A 36 21.64 2.47 -17.25
N ASP A 37 20.91 2.64 -18.34
CA ASP A 37 20.30 3.92 -18.67
C ASP A 37 19.17 4.22 -17.67
N LEU A 38 19.48 5.05 -16.68
CA LEU A 38 18.54 5.40 -15.63
C LEU A 38 17.37 6.22 -16.17
N ILE A 39 17.64 7.19 -17.04
CA ILE A 39 16.61 8.13 -17.53
C ILE A 39 15.69 7.41 -18.51
N GLY A 40 16.25 6.76 -19.55
CA GLY A 40 15.44 5.99 -20.50
C GLY A 40 14.76 4.80 -19.83
N GLY A 41 15.40 4.18 -18.85
CA GLY A 41 14.78 3.13 -18.04
C GLY A 41 13.56 3.60 -17.26
N LEU A 42 13.64 4.77 -16.61
CA LEU A 42 12.53 5.37 -15.88
C LEU A 42 11.40 5.84 -16.81
N LEU A 43 11.73 6.45 -17.96
CA LEU A 43 10.71 6.85 -18.93
C LEU A 43 9.98 5.65 -19.56
N ALA A 44 10.65 4.51 -19.68
CA ALA A 44 10.04 3.28 -20.18
C ALA A 44 9.21 2.53 -19.11
N MET A 45 9.40 2.81 -17.82
CA MET A 45 8.74 2.09 -16.73
C MET A 45 7.21 2.07 -16.81
N PRO A 46 6.50 3.17 -17.13
CA PRO A 46 5.03 3.14 -17.20
C PRO A 46 4.51 2.10 -18.17
N ARG A 47 5.02 2.07 -19.41
CA ARG A 47 4.62 1.08 -20.42
C ARG A 47 5.05 -0.33 -20.00
N ARG A 48 6.30 -0.50 -19.55
CA ARG A 48 6.82 -1.80 -19.13
C ARG A 48 6.00 -2.41 -18.00
N TYR A 49 5.58 -1.60 -17.04
CA TYR A 49 4.85 -2.07 -15.87
C TYR A 49 3.35 -2.24 -16.14
N LEU A 50 2.72 -1.27 -16.82
CA LEU A 50 1.27 -1.29 -17.04
C LEU A 50 0.86 -2.17 -18.23
N VAL A 51 1.71 -2.33 -19.24
CA VAL A 51 1.40 -3.04 -20.48
C VAL A 51 2.22 -4.32 -20.59
N ASP A 52 3.54 -4.19 -20.73
CA ASP A 52 4.37 -5.34 -21.13
C ASP A 52 4.40 -6.42 -20.03
N LEU A 53 4.54 -6.03 -18.75
CA LEU A 53 4.49 -6.94 -17.62
C LEU A 53 3.13 -7.65 -17.50
N HIS A 54 2.03 -6.92 -17.73
CA HIS A 54 0.68 -7.48 -17.62
C HIS A 54 0.41 -8.52 -18.70
N HIS A 55 0.89 -8.34 -19.93
CA HIS A 55 0.85 -9.37 -20.97
C HIS A 55 1.55 -10.67 -20.53
N VAL A 56 2.72 -10.55 -19.87
CA VAL A 56 3.47 -11.74 -19.39
C VAL A 56 2.79 -12.41 -18.20
N VAL A 57 2.32 -11.62 -17.22
CA VAL A 57 1.71 -12.19 -16.01
C VAL A 57 0.28 -12.69 -16.23
N GLU A 58 -0.37 -12.31 -17.32
CA GLU A 58 -1.72 -12.76 -17.68
C GLU A 58 -1.84 -14.27 -17.93
N ARG A 59 -0.73 -15.00 -18.06
CA ARG A 59 -0.73 -16.48 -18.02
C ARG A 59 -1.40 -17.05 -16.76
N ASP A 60 -1.38 -16.32 -15.64
CA ASP A 60 -2.13 -16.62 -14.41
C ASP A 60 -3.16 -15.49 -14.19
N LYS A 61 -4.26 -15.54 -14.95
CA LYS A 61 -5.30 -14.47 -14.95
C LYS A 61 -5.86 -14.19 -13.56
N TYR A 62 -6.01 -15.22 -12.73
CA TYR A 62 -6.48 -15.06 -11.37
C TYR A 62 -5.52 -14.18 -10.55
N MET A 63 -4.22 -14.46 -10.60
CA MET A 63 -3.24 -13.64 -9.89
C MET A 63 -3.01 -12.27 -10.52
N SER A 64 -3.04 -12.16 -11.85
CA SER A 64 -2.91 -10.87 -12.54
C SER A 64 -4.03 -9.91 -12.12
N LYS A 65 -5.29 -10.34 -12.20
CA LYS A 65 -6.45 -9.52 -11.78
C LYS A 65 -6.43 -9.23 -10.27
N THR A 66 -6.07 -10.22 -9.46
CA THR A 66 -5.91 -10.04 -8.01
C THR A 66 -4.84 -9.00 -7.68
N HIS A 67 -3.73 -9.00 -8.42
CA HIS A 67 -2.66 -8.03 -8.26
C HIS A 67 -3.12 -6.63 -8.63
N VAL A 68 -3.81 -6.45 -9.76
CA VAL A 68 -4.36 -5.14 -10.18
C VAL A 68 -5.32 -4.60 -9.12
N ALA A 69 -6.25 -5.43 -8.61
CA ALA A 69 -7.16 -5.02 -7.54
C ALA A 69 -6.40 -4.60 -6.27
N THR A 70 -5.44 -5.40 -5.83
CA THR A 70 -4.70 -5.14 -4.58
C THR A 70 -3.73 -3.96 -4.70
N ALA A 71 -2.82 -4.01 -5.68
CA ALA A 71 -1.77 -3.02 -5.86
C ALA A 71 -2.31 -1.73 -6.48
N GLY A 72 -3.18 -1.83 -7.48
CA GLY A 72 -3.85 -0.66 -8.05
C GLY A 72 -4.76 0.03 -7.05
N GLY A 73 -5.56 -0.74 -6.29
CA GLY A 73 -6.37 -0.21 -5.19
C GLY A 73 -5.51 0.45 -4.11
N PHE A 74 -4.39 -0.17 -3.72
CA PHE A 74 -3.42 0.43 -2.79
C PHE A 74 -2.86 1.76 -3.31
N VAL A 75 -2.32 1.80 -4.52
CA VAL A 75 -1.73 3.02 -5.10
C VAL A 75 -2.77 4.13 -5.20
N LEU A 76 -3.97 3.81 -5.70
CA LEU A 76 -5.06 4.78 -5.78
C LEU A 76 -5.46 5.28 -4.39
N SER A 77 -5.62 4.39 -3.41
CA SER A 77 -5.97 4.77 -2.04
C SER A 77 -4.88 5.60 -1.36
N ALA A 78 -3.60 5.31 -1.60
CA ALA A 78 -2.48 6.08 -1.04
C ALA A 78 -2.44 7.50 -1.61
N VAL A 79 -2.60 7.65 -2.93
CA VAL A 79 -2.65 8.96 -3.58
C VAL A 79 -3.85 9.76 -3.07
N LEU A 80 -5.04 9.17 -3.04
CA LEU A 80 -6.25 9.83 -2.54
C LEU A 80 -6.14 10.20 -1.06
N ALA A 81 -5.56 9.32 -0.23
CA ALA A 81 -5.34 9.61 1.17
C ALA A 81 -4.36 10.77 1.40
N ILE A 82 -3.30 10.88 0.59
CA ILE A 82 -2.39 12.03 0.62
C ILE A 82 -3.14 13.32 0.26
N LEU A 83 -3.97 13.29 -0.79
CA LEU A 83 -4.76 14.47 -1.19
C LEU A 83 -5.75 14.89 -0.09
N VAL A 84 -6.54 13.94 0.43
CA VAL A 84 -7.61 14.20 1.40
C VAL A 84 -7.05 14.53 2.79
N HIS A 85 -6.14 13.72 3.30
CA HIS A 85 -5.65 13.83 4.69
C HIS A 85 -4.33 14.58 4.82
N GLY A 86 -3.48 14.56 3.78
CA GLY A 86 -2.21 15.28 3.77
C GLY A 86 -2.38 16.75 3.39
N PHE A 87 -3.06 17.02 2.28
CA PHE A 87 -3.32 18.39 1.79
C PHE A 87 -4.65 18.99 2.27
N GLY A 88 -5.48 18.20 2.98
CA GLY A 88 -6.75 18.68 3.52
C GLY A 88 -7.83 18.94 2.47
N LEU A 89 -7.74 18.32 1.29
CA LEU A 89 -8.74 18.44 0.22
C LEU A 89 -10.01 17.66 0.60
N GLN A 90 -10.89 18.31 1.38
CA GLN A 90 -12.15 17.71 1.82
C GLN A 90 -13.21 17.82 0.72
N SER A 91 -13.48 16.71 0.04
CA SER A 91 -14.58 16.59 -0.93
C SER A 91 -15.27 15.26 -0.77
N LYS A 92 -16.61 15.27 -0.78
CA LYS A 92 -17.42 14.04 -0.73
C LYS A 92 -17.06 13.09 -1.89
N ILE A 93 -16.77 13.65 -3.07
CA ILE A 93 -16.37 12.86 -4.26
C ILE A 93 -15.04 12.14 -3.99
N LEU A 94 -14.05 12.85 -3.42
CA LEU A 94 -12.77 12.24 -3.07
C LEU A 94 -12.92 11.20 -1.96
N GLY A 95 -13.80 11.45 -0.98
CA GLY A 95 -14.16 10.49 0.05
C GLY A 95 -14.75 9.20 -0.52
N TYR A 96 -15.74 9.30 -1.41
CA TYR A 96 -16.31 8.13 -2.09
C TYR A 96 -15.30 7.42 -2.99
N ALA A 97 -14.47 8.16 -3.72
CA ALA A 97 -13.40 7.57 -4.54
C ALA A 97 -12.42 6.74 -3.68
N LEU A 98 -12.06 7.26 -2.50
CA LEU A 98 -11.17 6.57 -1.57
C LEU A 98 -11.86 5.34 -0.93
N LEU A 99 -13.15 5.42 -0.61
CA LEU A 99 -13.93 4.25 -0.15
C LEU A 99 -13.96 3.14 -1.22
N VAL A 100 -14.25 3.49 -2.47
CA VAL A 100 -14.24 2.52 -3.57
C VAL A 100 -12.86 1.92 -3.76
N ALA A 101 -11.80 2.74 -3.74
CA ALA A 101 -10.42 2.27 -3.87
C ALA A 101 -10.03 1.28 -2.76
N THR A 102 -10.40 1.58 -1.51
CA THR A 102 -10.11 0.71 -0.36
C THR A 102 -10.91 -0.60 -0.40
N VAL A 103 -12.16 -0.59 -0.89
CA VAL A 103 -12.94 -1.82 -1.13
C VAL A 103 -12.29 -2.68 -2.21
N ILE A 104 -11.90 -2.11 -3.36
CA ILE A 104 -11.22 -2.84 -4.44
C ILE A 104 -9.92 -3.48 -3.92
N MET A 105 -9.12 -2.72 -3.17
CA MET A 105 -7.90 -3.22 -2.52
C MET A 105 -8.22 -4.37 -1.55
N PHE A 106 -9.25 -4.22 -0.70
CA PHE A 106 -9.65 -5.22 0.28
C PHE A 106 -10.08 -6.53 -0.38
N THR A 107 -10.90 -6.45 -1.44
CA THR A 107 -11.29 -7.62 -2.24
C THR A 107 -10.07 -8.32 -2.85
N GLY A 108 -9.12 -7.55 -3.41
CA GLY A 108 -7.85 -8.09 -3.88
C GLY A 108 -7.08 -8.81 -2.76
N ALA A 109 -6.97 -8.20 -1.58
CA ALA A 109 -6.29 -8.77 -0.43
C ALA A 109 -6.97 -10.07 0.08
N ILE A 110 -8.29 -10.18 0.00
CA ILE A 110 -9.01 -11.45 0.26
C ILE A 110 -8.57 -12.53 -0.72
N PHE A 111 -8.47 -12.24 -2.02
CA PHE A 111 -8.01 -13.23 -2.99
C PHE A 111 -6.55 -13.64 -2.78
N VAL A 112 -5.68 -12.71 -2.36
CA VAL A 112 -4.30 -13.03 -1.94
C VAL A 112 -4.32 -13.94 -0.70
N PHE A 113 -5.18 -13.66 0.28
CA PHE A 113 -5.35 -14.49 1.47
C PHE A 113 -5.83 -15.90 1.11
N LYS A 114 -6.90 -16.01 0.31
CA LYS A 114 -7.45 -17.30 -0.16
C LYS A 114 -6.40 -18.13 -0.89
N ARG A 115 -5.59 -17.52 -1.76
CA ARG A 115 -4.50 -18.22 -2.47
C ARG A 115 -3.42 -18.75 -1.52
N ARG A 116 -3.25 -18.12 -0.36
CA ARG A 116 -2.25 -18.51 0.65
C ARG A 116 -2.77 -19.56 1.64
N LEU A 117 -4.07 -19.89 1.64
CA LEU A 117 -4.61 -21.03 2.41
C LEU A 117 -4.04 -22.35 1.87
N ASN A 118 -4.01 -22.50 0.54
CA ASN A 118 -3.39 -23.63 -0.16
C ASN A 118 -2.34 -23.11 -1.14
N PRO A 119 -1.14 -22.74 -0.66
CA PRO A 119 -0.15 -22.03 -1.46
C PRO A 119 0.49 -22.96 -2.51
N PRO A 120 0.54 -22.57 -3.80
CA PRO A 120 1.23 -23.34 -4.82
C PRO A 120 2.74 -23.41 -4.52
N SER A 121 3.41 -24.46 -5.00
CA SER A 121 4.85 -24.71 -4.74
C SER A 121 5.76 -23.53 -5.10
N ARG A 122 5.41 -22.78 -6.15
CA ARG A 122 6.12 -21.57 -6.62
C ARG A 122 5.95 -20.33 -5.73
N LEU A 123 5.16 -20.40 -4.66
CA LEU A 123 4.88 -19.24 -3.81
C LEU A 123 5.87 -19.15 -2.65
N SER A 124 6.54 -18.00 -2.50
CA SER A 124 7.35 -17.71 -1.31
C SER A 124 6.49 -17.71 -0.04
N LYS A 125 6.86 -18.57 0.91
CA LYS A 125 6.23 -18.75 2.23
C LYS A 125 7.01 -17.99 3.32
N GLY A 126 6.95 -18.47 4.56
CA GLY A 126 7.66 -17.91 5.71
C GLY A 126 7.17 -16.50 6.06
N PRO A 127 8.07 -15.51 6.25
CA PRO A 127 7.72 -14.11 6.47
C PRO A 127 6.64 -13.53 5.53
N TRP A 128 6.56 -14.03 4.29
CA TRP A 128 5.60 -13.52 3.31
C TRP A 128 4.16 -13.98 3.55
N MET A 129 3.91 -14.90 4.49
CA MET A 129 2.56 -15.29 4.90
C MET A 129 1.85 -14.20 5.72
N ARG A 130 2.60 -13.22 6.23
CA ARG A 130 2.07 -12.02 6.90
C ARG A 130 1.38 -11.06 5.92
N LEU A 131 1.87 -11.01 4.68
CA LEU A 131 1.48 -10.04 3.66
C LEU A 131 -0.05 -9.86 3.50
N PRO A 132 -0.86 -10.91 3.28
CA PRO A 132 -2.31 -10.74 3.11
C PRO A 132 -2.97 -10.12 4.35
N LYS A 133 -2.51 -10.46 5.56
CA LYS A 133 -3.05 -9.92 6.81
C LYS A 133 -2.75 -8.42 6.90
N SER A 134 -1.52 -8.01 6.59
CA SER A 134 -1.14 -6.60 6.57
C SER A 134 -1.93 -5.79 5.54
N LEU A 135 -2.18 -6.36 4.35
CA LEU A 135 -2.98 -5.71 3.31
C LEU A 135 -4.45 -5.55 3.73
N LEU A 136 -5.03 -6.58 4.35
CA LEU A 136 -6.41 -6.53 4.87
C LEU A 136 -6.56 -5.49 5.97
N VAL A 137 -5.65 -5.47 6.94
CA VAL A 137 -5.64 -4.48 8.02
C VAL A 137 -5.51 -3.07 7.43
N PHE A 138 -4.55 -2.86 6.53
CA PHE A 138 -4.37 -1.56 5.87
C PHE A 138 -5.66 -1.10 5.17
N ALA A 139 -6.25 -1.94 4.32
CA ALA A 139 -7.44 -1.57 3.56
C ALA A 139 -8.66 -1.32 4.47
N ALA A 140 -8.89 -2.17 5.48
CA ALA A 140 -10.00 -1.99 6.43
C ALA A 140 -9.84 -0.71 7.26
N SER A 141 -8.62 -0.43 7.72
CA SER A 141 -8.32 0.77 8.49
C SER A 141 -8.54 2.05 7.71
N PHE A 142 -8.05 2.13 6.47
CA PHE A 142 -8.27 3.29 5.61
C PHE A 142 -9.74 3.44 5.22
N PHE A 143 -10.47 2.33 5.00
CA PHE A 143 -11.91 2.36 4.76
C PHE A 143 -12.65 3.03 5.93
N ILE A 144 -12.43 2.55 7.16
CA ILE A 144 -13.06 3.11 8.37
C ILE A 144 -12.69 4.59 8.55
N ALA A 145 -11.43 4.94 8.36
CA ALA A 145 -10.95 6.30 8.52
C ALA A 145 -11.53 7.29 7.47
N THR A 146 -11.98 6.78 6.32
CA THR A 146 -12.55 7.57 5.23
C THR A 146 -14.06 7.81 5.40
N LEU A 147 -14.77 7.00 6.20
CA LEU A 147 -16.22 7.12 6.40
C LEU A 147 -16.68 8.54 6.83
N PRO A 148 -15.98 9.26 7.74
CA PRO A 148 -16.36 10.64 8.07
C PRO A 148 -16.15 11.62 6.91
N VAL A 149 -15.08 11.43 6.10
CA VAL A 149 -14.79 12.29 4.94
C VAL A 149 -15.88 12.15 3.88
N ALA A 150 -16.39 10.93 3.70
CA ALA A 150 -17.53 10.66 2.81
C ALA A 150 -18.87 11.18 3.37
N GLY A 151 -18.90 11.65 4.63
CA GLY A 151 -20.11 12.10 5.30
C GLY A 151 -21.04 10.98 5.78
N ILE A 152 -20.52 9.75 5.90
CA ILE A 152 -21.27 8.57 6.37
C ILE A 152 -21.29 8.52 7.90
N LEU A 153 -20.18 8.89 8.54
CA LEU A 153 -20.05 8.96 10.00
C LEU A 153 -19.82 10.40 10.47
N PRO A 154 -20.10 10.71 11.76
CA PRO A 154 -19.81 12.02 12.33
C PRO A 154 -18.34 12.43 12.17
N ALA A 155 -18.10 13.74 12.08
CA ALA A 155 -16.75 14.28 12.08
C ALA A 155 -15.96 13.79 13.32
N ASN A 156 -14.69 13.44 13.12
CA ASN A 156 -13.75 12.89 14.12
C ASN A 156 -13.86 11.39 14.48
N THR A 157 -14.83 10.61 13.97
CA THR A 157 -14.92 9.17 14.29
C THR A 157 -13.76 8.35 13.71
N GLY A 158 -13.28 8.69 12.51
CA GLY A 158 -12.24 7.95 11.79
C GLY A 158 -10.80 8.33 12.16
N GLY A 159 -10.59 9.49 12.79
CA GLY A 159 -9.25 10.01 13.06
C GLY A 159 -8.46 9.15 14.06
N TRP A 160 -9.12 8.68 15.11
CA TRP A 160 -8.48 7.83 16.12
C TRP A 160 -8.11 6.44 15.61
N VAL A 161 -8.93 5.88 14.72
CA VAL A 161 -8.63 4.61 14.04
C VAL A 161 -7.37 4.78 13.18
N MET A 162 -7.28 5.88 12.43
CA MET A 162 -6.10 6.17 11.62
C MET A 162 -4.84 6.40 12.48
N VAL A 163 -4.96 7.09 13.62
CA VAL A 163 -3.85 7.23 14.59
C VAL A 163 -3.38 5.87 15.11
N ALA A 164 -4.30 5.01 15.54
CA ALA A 164 -3.95 3.69 16.05
C ALA A 164 -3.21 2.86 14.99
N VAL A 165 -3.68 2.91 13.74
CA VAL A 165 -3.14 2.12 12.64
C VAL A 165 -1.79 2.64 12.19
N LEU A 166 -1.64 3.94 11.99
CA LEU A 166 -0.35 4.54 11.65
C LEU A 166 0.65 4.39 12.81
N GLY A 167 0.20 4.53 14.06
CA GLY A 167 1.01 4.31 15.25
C GLY A 167 1.55 2.87 15.32
N LEU A 168 0.66 1.87 15.19
CA LEU A 168 1.06 0.47 15.12
C LEU A 168 1.96 0.17 13.92
N GLY A 169 1.67 0.78 12.76
CA GLY A 169 2.48 0.64 11.55
C GLY A 169 3.89 1.22 11.71
N VAL A 170 4.02 2.38 12.36
CA VAL A 170 5.31 3.00 12.69
C VAL A 170 6.07 2.15 13.71
N LEU A 171 5.43 1.73 14.80
CA LEU A 171 6.04 0.83 15.80
C LEU A 171 6.56 -0.47 15.16
N TRP A 172 5.74 -1.07 14.29
CA TRP A 172 6.11 -2.26 13.54
C TRP A 172 7.23 -2.01 12.52
N GLY A 173 7.22 -0.86 11.85
CA GLY A 173 8.28 -0.48 10.92
C GLY A 173 9.62 -0.27 11.64
N VAL A 174 9.61 0.32 12.84
CA VAL A 174 10.81 0.48 13.68
C VAL A 174 11.34 -0.86 14.18
N SER A 175 10.47 -1.79 14.63
CA SER A 175 10.90 -3.12 15.07
C SER A 175 11.36 -4.03 13.93
N GLY A 176 10.75 -3.90 12.75
CA GLY A 176 11.23 -4.54 11.52
C GLY A 176 12.57 -3.96 11.05
N CYS A 177 12.89 -2.72 11.42
CA CYS A 177 14.14 -2.07 11.09
C CYS A 177 15.35 -2.57 11.90
N SER A 178 15.14 -3.25 13.03
CA SER A 178 16.19 -3.80 13.90
C SER A 178 16.46 -5.30 13.68
N SER A 179 15.69 -5.96 12.82
CA SER A 179 15.72 -7.43 12.64
C SER A 179 16.45 -7.90 11.36
N ALA A 180 17.32 -7.08 10.76
CA ALA A 180 18.02 -7.40 9.51
C ALA A 180 19.47 -6.90 9.47
#